data_AF-A0A975MQL5-F1
#
_entry.id   AF-A0A975MQL5-F1
#
_cell.length_a   1.000
_cell.length_b   1.000
_cell.length_c   1.000
_cell.angle_alpha   90.00
_cell.angle_beta   90.00
_cell.angle_gamma   90.00
#
_symmetry.space_group_name_H-M   'P 1'
#
loop_
_entity.id
_entity.type
_entity.pdbx_description
1 polymer ?
#
loop_
_entity_poly.entity_id
_entity_poly.type
_entity_poly.pdbx_seq_one_letter_code
_entity_poly.pdbx_strand_id
1 'polypeptide(L)'
;MTLARAGILLCLAGMSGCATVPANSGQVSFVGYAEAVFRHQNEVSSRLMMLSEAEQLPETEEFDHAQEAMDNACHYLNEYAERENSHEIIGWHFKAKVQDSVQACDQAVQHMEALLNTVPKQP
;
A
#
# COMPACT_ATOMS: atom_id res chain seq x y z
N MET A 1 27.24 -46.52 -51.24
CA MET A 1 26.58 -45.55 -50.35
C MET A 1 27.66 -45.03 -49.40
N THR A 2 28.09 -43.79 -49.60
CA THR A 2 29.28 -43.20 -48.98
C THR A 2 28.99 -42.76 -47.54
N LEU A 3 29.85 -43.15 -46.59
CA LEU A 3 29.84 -42.76 -45.18
C LEU A 3 30.30 -41.29 -44.97
N ALA A 4 29.74 -40.61 -43.97
CA ALA A 4 30.38 -39.56 -43.16
C ALA A 4 29.57 -39.36 -41.86
N ARG A 5 29.97 -39.93 -40.71
CA ARG A 5 30.90 -39.44 -39.67
C ARG A 5 30.53 -38.09 -39.01
N ALA A 6 30.02 -38.24 -37.79
CA ALA A 6 30.34 -37.51 -36.54
C ALA A 6 30.72 -36.02 -36.60
N GLY A 7 29.95 -35.23 -35.85
CA GLY A 7 30.33 -33.90 -35.38
C GLY A 7 29.46 -33.49 -34.20
N ILE A 8 29.80 -33.97 -33.00
CA ILE A 8 29.28 -33.45 -31.74
C ILE A 8 29.84 -32.03 -31.59
N LEU A 9 29.01 -31.01 -31.83
CA LEU A 9 29.34 -29.63 -31.47
C LEU A 9 28.91 -29.39 -30.02
N LEU A 10 29.86 -29.61 -29.12
CA LEU A 10 29.81 -29.18 -27.72
C LEU A 10 29.98 -27.66 -27.67
N CYS A 11 28.87 -26.91 -27.72
CA CYS A 11 28.88 -25.46 -27.47
C CYS A 11 28.96 -25.18 -25.98
N LEU A 12 30.18 -25.22 -25.43
CA LEU A 12 30.55 -24.53 -24.19
C LEU A 12 30.70 -23.04 -24.49
N ALA A 13 29.61 -22.28 -24.35
CA ALA A 13 29.62 -20.83 -24.43
C ALA A 13 29.23 -20.23 -23.07
N GLY A 14 30.26 -19.75 -22.36
CA GLY A 14 30.24 -18.51 -21.60
C GLY A 14 29.20 -18.34 -20.50
N MET A 15 29.67 -18.39 -19.26
CA MET A 15 29.01 -17.75 -18.13
C MET A 15 29.03 -16.22 -18.30
N SER A 16 28.20 -15.67 -19.18
CA SER A 16 27.77 -14.28 -19.07
C SER A 16 26.72 -14.23 -17.97
N GLY A 17 27.16 -13.88 -16.76
CA GLY A 17 26.27 -13.53 -15.66
C GLY A 17 25.40 -12.35 -16.08
N CYS A 18 24.17 -12.64 -16.49
CA CYS A 18 23.12 -11.65 -16.48
C CYS A 18 22.84 -11.33 -15.01
N ALA A 19 23.46 -10.28 -14.48
CA ALA A 19 22.87 -9.58 -13.34
C ALA A 19 21.58 -8.94 -13.87
N THR A 20 20.51 -9.74 -13.94
CA THR A 20 19.16 -9.26 -14.19
C THR A 20 18.79 -8.35 -13.03
N VAL A 21 18.90 -7.05 -13.24
CA VAL A 21 18.18 -6.08 -12.42
C VAL A 21 16.72 -6.48 -12.46
N PRO A 22 16.08 -6.76 -11.32
CA PRO A 22 14.71 -7.25 -11.34
C PRO A 22 13.81 -6.13 -11.84
N ALA A 23 13.02 -6.41 -12.88
CA ALA A 23 12.00 -5.50 -13.41
C ALA A 23 10.90 -5.11 -12.40
N ASN A 24 11.04 -5.54 -11.14
CA ASN A 24 10.04 -5.44 -10.07
C ASN A 24 10.35 -4.37 -9.01
N SER A 25 11.43 -3.60 -9.15
CA SER A 25 11.83 -2.59 -8.16
C SER A 25 10.75 -1.52 -7.90
N GLY A 26 10.01 -1.11 -8.94
CA GLY A 26 8.89 -0.17 -8.81
C GLY A 26 7.69 -0.74 -8.04
N GLN A 27 7.39 -2.03 -8.21
CA GLN A 27 6.31 -2.69 -7.47
C GLN A 27 6.66 -2.85 -5.99
N VAL A 28 7.91 -3.19 -5.67
CA VAL A 28 8.39 -3.26 -4.29
C VAL A 28 8.32 -1.89 -3.61
N SER A 29 8.66 -0.82 -4.33
CA SER A 29 8.52 0.55 -3.82
C SER A 29 7.07 0.93 -3.57
N PHE A 30 6.14 0.53 -4.44
CA PHE A 30 4.72 0.81 -4.26
C PHE A 30 4.11 0.03 -3.10
N VAL A 31 4.39 -1.27 -2.99
CA VAL A 31 3.88 -2.11 -1.88
C VAL A 31 4.34 -1.56 -0.54
N GLY A 32 5.62 -1.18 -0.43
CA GLY A 32 6.15 -0.56 0.79
C GLY A 32 5.49 0.77 1.12
N TYR A 33 5.18 1.59 0.11
CA TYR A 33 4.45 2.84 0.32
C TYR A 33 3.01 2.61 0.78
N ALA A 34 2.26 1.74 0.08
CA ALA A 34 0.89 1.41 0.43
C ALA A 34 0.77 0.83 1.85
N GLU A 35 1.71 -0.03 2.24
CA GLU A 35 1.76 -0.57 3.61
C GLU A 35 2.05 0.53 4.64
N ALA A 36 2.98 1.46 4.35
CA ALA A 36 3.27 2.57 5.24
C ALA A 36 2.04 3.46 5.46
N VAL A 37 1.30 3.77 4.40
CA VAL A 37 0.05 4.53 4.46
C VAL A 37 -1.02 3.78 5.26
N PHE A 38 -1.19 2.48 5.02
CA PHE A 38 -2.16 1.66 5.77
C PHE A 38 -1.84 1.63 7.27
N ARG A 39 -0.56 1.47 7.65
CA ARG A 39 -0.16 1.50 9.07
C ARG A 39 -0.42 2.87 9.71
N HIS A 40 -0.13 3.95 8.97
CA HIS A 40 -0.36 5.32 9.46
C HIS A 40 -1.85 5.61 9.65
N GLN A 41 -2.68 5.22 8.69
CA GLN A 41 -4.14 5.28 8.80
C GLN A 41 -4.63 4.53 10.04
N ASN A 42 -4.19 3.28 10.24
CA ASN A 42 -4.61 2.48 11.41
C ASN A 42 -4.23 3.14 12.74
N GLU A 43 -3.06 3.77 12.82
CA GLU A 43 -2.63 4.53 14.00
C GLU A 43 -3.54 5.74 14.24
N VAL A 44 -3.81 6.51 13.19
CA VAL A 44 -4.68 7.70 13.24
C VAL A 44 -6.12 7.33 13.60
N SER A 45 -6.69 6.30 12.97
CA SER A 45 -8.03 5.78 13.29
C SER A 45 -8.10 5.26 14.72
N SER A 46 -7.06 4.57 15.21
CA SER A 46 -7.02 4.11 16.60
C SER A 46 -7.02 5.28 17.59
N ARG A 47 -6.23 6.33 17.31
CA ARG A 47 -6.23 7.57 18.11
C ARG A 47 -7.58 8.27 18.10
N LEU A 48 -8.21 8.36 16.93
CA LEU A 48 -9.53 8.95 16.76
C LEU A 48 -10.58 8.21 17.61
N MET A 49 -10.61 6.88 17.54
CA MET A 49 -11.51 6.05 18.37
C MET A 49 -11.27 6.28 19.87
N MET A 50 -10.02 6.25 20.33
CA MET A 50 -9.71 6.48 21.75
C MET A 50 -10.15 7.87 22.25
N LEU A 51 -9.91 8.92 21.46
CA LEU A 51 -10.30 10.28 21.83
C LEU A 51 -11.82 10.48 21.76
N SER A 52 -12.50 9.83 20.82
CA SER A 52 -13.96 9.84 20.72
C SER A 52 -14.60 9.15 21.92
N GLU A 53 -14.11 7.97 22.31
CA GLU A 53 -14.61 7.23 23.49
C GLU A 53 -14.38 7.99 24.79
N ALA A 54 -13.31 8.79 24.86
CA ALA A 54 -13.00 9.62 26.01
C ALA A 54 -13.70 10.98 26.01
N GLU A 55 -14.57 11.27 25.03
CA GLU A 55 -15.25 12.57 24.86
C GLU A 55 -14.26 13.75 24.78
N GLN A 56 -13.07 13.53 24.21
CA GLN A 56 -12.00 14.53 24.11
C GLN A 56 -11.94 15.21 22.74
N LEU A 57 -12.68 14.70 21.75
CA LEU A 57 -12.77 15.32 20.43
C LEU A 57 -13.68 16.56 20.47
N PRO A 58 -13.30 17.66 19.80
CA PRO A 58 -14.21 18.77 19.58
C PRO A 58 -15.43 18.34 18.77
N GLU A 59 -16.63 18.69 19.22
CA GLU A 59 -17.86 18.55 18.42
C GLU A 59 -17.89 19.61 17.30
N THR A 60 -17.15 19.33 16.23
CA THR A 60 -17.04 20.23 15.08
C THR A 60 -17.23 19.46 13.78
N GLU A 61 -17.92 20.07 12.82
CA GLU A 61 -18.12 19.49 11.49
C GLU A 61 -16.78 19.18 10.78
N GLU A 62 -15.70 19.87 11.15
CA GLU A 62 -14.37 19.66 10.58
C GLU A 62 -13.82 18.26 10.86
N PHE A 63 -13.98 17.74 12.09
CA PHE A 63 -13.54 16.38 12.44
C PHE A 63 -14.36 15.32 11.71
N ASP A 64 -15.69 15.49 11.67
CA ASP A 64 -16.59 14.56 10.99
C ASP A 64 -16.29 14.52 9.48
N HIS A 65 -16.14 15.67 8.85
CA HIS A 65 -15.80 15.76 7.42
C HIS A 65 -14.40 15.21 7.12
N ALA A 66 -13.42 15.45 7.99
CA ALA A 66 -12.09 14.89 7.82
C ALA A 66 -12.08 13.37 7.97
N GLN A 67 -12.88 12.81 8.90
CA GLN A 67 -13.01 11.37 9.08
C GLN A 67 -13.66 10.74 7.86
N GLU A 68 -14.79 11.30 7.40
CA GLU A 68 -15.48 10.84 6.20
C GLU A 68 -14.55 10.90 4.97
N ALA A 69 -13.78 11.99 4.81
CA ALA A 69 -12.83 12.13 3.72
C ALA A 69 -11.72 11.07 3.78
N MET A 70 -11.18 10.78 4.97
CA MET A 70 -10.17 9.73 5.17
C MET A 70 -10.74 8.35 4.86
N ASP A 71 -11.91 8.00 5.38
CA ASP A 71 -12.55 6.71 5.18
C ASP A 71 -12.83 6.47 3.68
N ASN A 72 -13.32 7.49 2.97
CA ASN A 72 -13.57 7.43 1.53
C ASN A 72 -12.27 7.31 0.73
N ALA A 73 -11.25 8.10 1.04
CA ALA A 73 -9.98 8.08 0.32
C ALA A 73 -9.22 6.76 0.50
N CYS A 74 -9.31 6.16 1.69
CA CYS A 74 -8.62 4.92 2.05
C CYS A 74 -9.42 3.65 1.75
N HIS A 75 -10.67 3.75 1.27
CA HIS A 75 -11.57 2.60 1.05
C HIS A 75 -10.93 1.46 0.24
N TYR A 76 -10.29 1.76 -0.89
CA TYR A 76 -9.64 0.72 -1.71
C TYR A 76 -8.45 0.07 -1.01
N LEU A 77 -7.70 0.82 -0.20
CA LEU A 77 -6.56 0.29 0.54
C LEU A 77 -7.03 -0.61 1.69
N ASN A 78 -8.10 -0.23 2.38
CA ASN A 78 -8.75 -1.06 3.41
C ASN A 78 -9.28 -2.37 2.83
N GLU A 79 -10.02 -2.29 1.72
CA GLU A 79 -10.56 -3.46 1.05
C GLU A 79 -9.43 -4.36 0.50
N TYR A 80 -8.33 -3.77 0.00
CA TYR A 80 -7.15 -4.54 -0.38
C TYR A 80 -6.60 -5.34 0.80
N ALA A 81 -6.41 -4.69 1.95
CA ALA A 81 -5.90 -5.34 3.16
C ALA A 81 -6.83 -6.46 3.64
N GLU A 82 -8.16 -6.24 3.60
CA GLU A 82 -9.15 -7.26 3.95
C GLU A 82 -9.07 -8.48 3.01
N ARG A 83 -9.03 -8.26 1.70
CA ARG A 83 -8.95 -9.33 0.69
C ARG A 83 -7.65 -10.13 0.81
N GLU A 84 -6.51 -9.46 1.05
CA GLU A 84 -5.23 -10.14 1.29
C GLU A 84 -5.29 -11.00 2.56
N ASN A 85 -5.86 -10.48 3.65
CA ASN A 85 -6.04 -11.23 4.90
C ASN A 85 -6.96 -12.45 4.73
N SER A 86 -8.01 -12.31 3.91
CA SER A 86 -8.93 -13.38 3.54
C SER A 86 -8.36 -14.34 2.48
N HIS A 87 -7.11 -14.14 2.03
CA HIS A 87 -6.46 -14.93 0.97
C HIS A 87 -7.26 -14.97 -0.35
N GLU A 88 -7.99 -13.89 -0.64
CA GLU A 88 -8.76 -13.77 -1.87
C GLU A 88 -7.90 -13.46 -3.08
N ILE A 89 -8.35 -13.86 -4.26
CA ILE A 89 -7.68 -13.50 -5.51
C ILE A 89 -8.00 -12.05 -5.86
N ILE A 90 -7.00 -11.17 -5.74
CA ILE A 90 -7.15 -9.76 -6.11
C ILE A 90 -6.82 -9.56 -7.60
N GLY A 91 -7.84 -9.21 -8.38
CA GLY A 91 -7.71 -8.93 -9.81
C GLY A 91 -6.91 -7.65 -10.11
N TRP A 92 -6.25 -7.60 -11.27
CA TRP A 92 -5.36 -6.48 -11.62
C TRP A 92 -6.08 -5.12 -11.66
N HIS A 93 -7.34 -5.08 -12.13
CA HIS A 93 -8.13 -3.87 -12.17
C HIS A 93 -8.30 -3.25 -10.79
N PHE A 94 -8.48 -4.08 -9.76
CA PHE A 94 -8.57 -3.61 -8.39
C PHE A 94 -7.22 -3.11 -7.88
N LYS A 95 -6.13 -3.83 -8.18
CA LYS A 95 -4.76 -3.38 -7.85
C LYS A 95 -4.42 -2.01 -8.46
N ALA A 96 -4.88 -1.74 -9.68
CA ALA A 96 -4.73 -0.43 -10.31
C ALA A 96 -5.50 0.67 -9.56
N LYS A 97 -6.74 0.39 -9.12
CA LYS A 97 -7.51 1.34 -8.31
C LYS A 97 -6.82 1.67 -6.98
N VAL A 98 -6.24 0.67 -6.32
CA VAL A 98 -5.44 0.88 -5.11
C VAL A 98 -4.25 1.77 -5.42
N GLN A 99 -3.51 1.48 -6.50
CA GLN A 99 -2.38 2.31 -6.94
C GLN A 99 -2.76 3.76 -7.16
N ASP A 100 -3.89 4.01 -7.82
CA ASP A 100 -4.38 5.35 -8.13
C ASP A 100 -4.88 6.09 -6.88
N SER A 101 -5.30 5.38 -5.82
CA SER A 101 -5.92 5.99 -4.63
C SER A 101 -4.98 6.18 -3.43
N VAL A 102 -3.86 5.45 -3.34
CA VAL A 102 -3.00 5.46 -2.14
C VAL A 102 -2.49 6.86 -1.78
N GLN A 103 -2.15 7.70 -2.77
CA GLN A 103 -1.71 9.07 -2.50
C GLN A 103 -2.81 9.94 -1.86
N ALA A 104 -4.06 9.80 -2.31
CA ALA A 104 -5.18 10.53 -1.76
C ALA A 104 -5.49 10.07 -0.32
N CYS A 105 -5.37 8.76 -0.06
CA CYS A 105 -5.48 8.21 1.29
C CYS A 105 -4.41 8.80 2.22
N ASP A 106 -3.14 8.80 1.80
CA ASP A 106 -2.03 9.39 2.58
C ASP A 106 -2.29 10.86 2.94
N GLN A 107 -2.76 11.67 1.98
CA GLN A 107 -3.10 13.07 2.22
C GLN A 107 -4.25 13.23 3.22
N ALA A 108 -5.28 12.39 3.13
CA ALA A 108 -6.42 12.44 4.04
C ALA A 108 -6.03 12.00 5.47
N VAL A 109 -5.16 10.98 5.59
CA VAL A 109 -4.59 10.54 6.87
C VAL A 109 -3.77 11.65 7.52
N GLN A 110 -2.90 12.32 6.75
CA GLN A 110 -2.11 13.46 7.24
C GLN A 110 -2.99 14.62 7.69
N HIS A 111 -4.08 14.90 6.98
CA HIS A 111 -5.03 15.94 7.35
C HIS A 111 -5.73 15.60 8.68
N MET A 112 -6.25 14.38 8.83
CA MET A 112 -6.84 13.92 10.09
C MET A 112 -5.84 13.96 11.23
N GLU A 113 -4.60 13.51 11.01
CA GLU A 113 -3.55 13.59 12.02
C GLU A 113 -3.26 15.03 12.46
N ALA A 114 -3.22 15.97 11.51
CA ALA A 114 -3.03 17.38 11.83
C ALA A 114 -4.14 17.90 12.75
N LEU A 115 -5.40 17.53 12.49
CA LEU A 115 -6.53 17.87 13.35
C LEU A 115 -6.40 17.24 14.73
N LEU A 116 -6.11 15.94 14.82
CA LEU A 116 -5.92 15.25 16.10
C LEU A 116 -4.78 15.86 16.94
N ASN A 117 -3.76 16.44 16.30
CA ASN A 117 -2.66 17.11 17.00
C ASN A 117 -3.06 18.47 17.58
N THR A 118 -4.20 19.03 17.20
CA THR A 118 -4.77 20.24 17.81
C THR A 118 -5.55 19.94 19.10
N VAL A 119 -5.94 18.68 19.31
CA VAL A 119 -6.67 18.27 20.51
C VAL A 119 -5.78 18.47 21.73
N PRO A 120 -6.21 19.28 22.72
CA PRO A 120 -5.43 19.51 23.93
C PRO A 120 -5.17 18.20 24.65
N LYS A 121 -3.90 17.93 24.98
CA LYS A 121 -3.56 16.84 25.89
C LYS A 121 -4.06 17.22 27.28
N GLN A 122 -5.01 16.48 27.83
CA GLN A 122 -5.38 16.64 29.23
C GLN A 122 -4.14 16.34 30.10
N PRO A 123 -3.88 17.14 31.15
CA PRO A 123 -2.79 16.91 32.09
C PRO A 123 -2.99 15.64 32.93
#